data_AF-A0A2E6H7Z5-F1
#
_entry.id   AF-A0A2E6H7Z5-F1
#
_cell.length_a   1.000
_cell.length_b   1.000
_cell.length_c   1.000
_cell.angle_alpha   90.00
_cell.angle_beta   90.00
_cell.angle_gamma   90.00
#
_symmetry.space_group_name_H-M   'P 1'
#
loop_
_entity.id
_entity.type
_entity.pdbx_description
1 polymer ?
#
loop_
_entity_poly.entity_id
_entity_poly.type
_entity_poly.pdbx_seq_one_letter_code
_entity_poly.pdbx_strand_id
1 'polypeptide(L)'
;MEIKMKKIIAIVCLLGSFSVMANERGNVKFHTCEAGDMNTLQAATVRGNQAVLELVKKDVIGNEASCMVKKPRFFHPAVCGTSISQIDTYIINTKTEATYTIVVDHSYRSCLRYRIIPMIKSLKFEPTPRVIPFSN
;
A
#
# COMPACT_ATOMS: atom_id res chain seq x y z
N MET A 1 42.10 24.67 22.12
CA MET A 1 41.16 25.01 21.03
C MET A 1 40.64 23.77 20.28
N GLU A 2 41.22 22.58 20.45
CA GLU A 2 40.85 21.35 19.74
C GLU A 2 39.50 20.72 20.15
N ILE A 3 39.06 20.90 21.41
CA ILE A 3 37.82 20.29 21.92
C ILE A 3 36.58 20.87 21.22
N LYS A 4 36.64 22.14 20.77
CA LYS A 4 35.54 22.77 20.02
C LYS A 4 35.38 22.17 18.62
N MET A 5 36.49 21.83 17.95
CA MET A 5 36.46 21.32 16.57
C MET A 5 35.91 19.88 16.50
N LYS A 6 36.25 19.03 17.48
CA LYS A 6 35.72 17.66 17.58
C LYS A 6 34.20 17.62 17.81
N LYS A 7 33.65 18.56 18.59
CA LYS A 7 32.20 18.67 18.84
C LYS A 7 31.43 19.16 17.61
N ILE A 8 32.01 20.08 16.83
CA ILE A 8 31.38 20.60 15.61
C ILE A 8 31.31 19.51 14.53
N ILE A 9 32.36 18.71 14.36
CA ILE A 9 32.38 17.60 13.40
C ILE A 9 31.32 16.55 13.75
N ALA A 10 31.16 16.22 15.03
CA ALA A 10 30.13 15.28 15.48
C ALA A 10 28.70 15.76 15.17
N ILE A 11 28.43 17.07 15.31
CA ILE A 11 27.12 17.67 15.00
C ILE A 11 26.84 17.65 13.50
N VAL A 12 27.84 17.90 12.66
CA VAL A 12 27.70 17.85 11.19
C VAL A 12 27.45 16.42 10.71
N CYS A 13 28.13 15.42 11.28
CA CYS A 13 27.85 14.01 10.96
C CYS A 13 26.45 13.57 11.39
N LEU A 14 25.96 14.04 12.54
CA LEU A 14 24.58 13.79 12.98
C LEU A 14 23.56 14.43 12.05
N LEU A 15 23.76 15.69 11.65
CA LEU A 15 22.83 16.41 10.76
C LEU A 15 22.77 15.81 9.34
N GLY A 16 23.88 15.31 8.81
CA GLY A 16 23.92 14.67 7.49
C GLY A 16 23.11 13.37 7.42
N SER A 17 23.01 12.63 8.52
CA SER A 17 22.24 11.37 8.55
C SER A 17 20.72 11.56 8.45
N PHE A 18 20.19 12.73 8.86
CA PHE A 18 18.76 13.03 8.76
C PHE A 18 18.33 13.49 7.36
N SER A 19 19.25 13.95 6.51
CA SER A 19 18.92 14.49 5.18
C SER A 19 18.60 13.41 4.14
N VAL A 20 19.14 12.20 4.30
CA VAL A 20 18.97 11.10 3.33
C VAL A 20 17.55 10.54 3.33
N MET A 21 16.80 10.66 4.43
CA MET A 21 15.44 10.11 4.54
C MET A 21 14.33 11.03 4.01
N ALA A 22 14.66 12.23 3.53
CA ALA A 22 13.65 13.18 3.03
C ALA A 22 13.31 13.01 1.55
N ASN A 23 14.16 12.35 0.76
CA ASN A 23 14.09 12.38 -0.71
C ASN A 23 13.17 11.30 -1.35
N GLU A 24 12.64 10.35 -0.57
CA GLU A 24 11.74 9.31 -1.10
C GLU A 24 10.24 9.66 -1.00
N ARG A 25 9.89 10.89 -0.58
CA ARG A 25 8.49 11.30 -0.40
C ARG A 25 7.67 11.43 -1.68
N GLY A 26 8.30 11.49 -2.86
CA GLY A 26 7.63 11.89 -4.11
C GLY A 26 7.28 10.76 -5.09
N ASN A 27 7.95 9.60 -5.04
CA ASN A 27 7.83 8.58 -6.09
C ASN A 27 7.49 7.21 -5.50
N VAL A 28 6.32 7.08 -4.88
CA VAL A 28 5.76 5.76 -4.57
C VAL A 28 5.37 5.11 -5.90
N LYS A 29 6.23 4.20 -6.37
CA LYS A 29 6.05 3.45 -7.61
C LYS A 29 5.10 2.27 -7.39
N PHE A 30 4.63 1.70 -8.49
CA PHE A 30 3.96 0.41 -8.44
C PHE A 30 5.01 -0.70 -8.43
N HIS A 31 4.75 -1.74 -7.64
CA HIS A 31 5.57 -2.93 -7.54
C HIS A 31 4.72 -4.16 -7.86
N THR A 32 5.34 -5.26 -8.25
CA THR A 32 4.65 -6.55 -8.40
C THR A 32 4.06 -6.98 -7.07
N CYS A 33 2.85 -7.54 -7.08
CA CYS A 33 2.21 -8.03 -5.86
C CYS A 33 2.96 -9.21 -5.26
N GLU A 34 3.04 -9.23 -3.93
CA GLU A 34 3.58 -10.35 -3.16
C GLU A 34 2.46 -11.24 -2.61
N ALA A 35 2.79 -12.42 -2.06
CA ALA A 35 1.78 -13.28 -1.44
C ALA A 35 0.99 -12.56 -0.32
N GLY A 36 1.63 -11.64 0.42
CA GLY A 36 0.98 -10.84 1.46
C GLY A 36 -0.10 -9.88 0.92
N ASP A 37 0.01 -9.47 -0.34
CA ASP A 37 -0.94 -8.58 -1.02
C ASP A 37 -2.22 -9.30 -1.38
N MET A 38 -2.09 -10.53 -1.88
CA MET A 38 -3.23 -11.37 -2.18
C MET A 38 -3.97 -11.76 -0.90
N ASN A 39 -3.24 -12.07 0.17
CA ASN A 39 -3.83 -12.30 1.49
C ASN A 39 -4.58 -11.07 2.00
N THR A 40 -4.04 -9.88 1.75
CA THR A 40 -4.70 -8.61 2.09
C THR A 40 -6.02 -8.44 1.35
N LEU A 41 -6.03 -8.66 0.02
CA LEU A 41 -7.25 -8.59 -0.79
C LEU A 41 -8.27 -9.64 -0.37
N GLN A 42 -7.82 -10.85 -0.01
CA GLN A 42 -8.69 -11.93 0.45
C GLN A 42 -9.33 -11.63 1.82
N ALA A 43 -8.57 -10.98 2.71
CA ALA A 43 -9.02 -10.55 4.03
C ALA A 43 -9.77 -9.21 4.03
N ALA A 44 -9.77 -8.48 2.90
CA ALA A 44 -10.41 -7.19 2.79
C ALA A 44 -11.92 -7.31 2.95
N THR A 45 -12.52 -6.28 3.51
CA THR A 45 -13.96 -6.19 3.78
C THR A 45 -14.57 -5.03 2.99
N VAL A 46 -15.89 -5.03 2.88
CA VAL A 46 -16.65 -3.99 2.19
C VAL A 46 -17.70 -3.45 3.16
N ARG A 47 -17.92 -2.13 3.16
CA ARG A 47 -19.06 -1.54 3.87
C ARG A 47 -20.26 -1.57 2.94
N GLY A 48 -21.23 -2.42 3.25
CA GLY A 48 -22.53 -2.49 2.58
C GLY A 48 -22.59 -3.50 1.43
N ASN A 49 -21.77 -3.34 0.39
CA ASN A 49 -21.94 -4.14 -0.83
C ASN A 49 -21.09 -5.43 -0.83
N GLN A 50 -21.64 -6.50 -0.25
CA GLN A 50 -21.02 -7.82 -0.20
C GLN A 50 -20.70 -8.41 -1.59
N ALA A 51 -21.45 -8.05 -2.63
CA ALA A 51 -21.22 -8.54 -3.99
C ALA A 51 -19.86 -8.10 -4.55
N VAL A 52 -19.36 -6.93 -4.13
CA VAL A 52 -18.01 -6.47 -4.49
C VAL A 52 -16.95 -7.42 -3.94
N LEU A 53 -17.13 -7.93 -2.71
CA LEU A 53 -16.20 -8.87 -2.11
C LEU A 53 -16.20 -10.21 -2.85
N GLU A 54 -17.37 -10.70 -3.23
CA GLU A 54 -17.51 -11.95 -3.98
C GLU A 54 -16.88 -11.84 -5.37
N LEU A 55 -17.12 -10.72 -6.06
CA LEU A 55 -16.52 -10.43 -7.35
C LEU A 55 -14.99 -10.37 -7.26
N VAL A 56 -14.43 -9.69 -6.25
CA VAL A 56 -12.98 -9.67 -6.04
C VAL A 56 -12.44 -11.08 -5.79
N LYS A 57 -13.09 -11.87 -4.94
CA LYS A 57 -12.62 -13.24 -4.64
C LYS A 57 -12.68 -14.17 -5.85
N LYS A 58 -13.77 -14.11 -6.62
CA LYS A 58 -14.01 -15.04 -7.72
C LYS A 58 -13.27 -14.61 -8.98
N ASP A 59 -13.46 -13.36 -9.39
CA ASP A 59 -13.02 -12.91 -10.71
C ASP A 59 -11.61 -12.34 -10.68
N VAL A 60 -11.20 -11.73 -9.56
CA VAL A 60 -9.86 -11.12 -9.46
C VAL A 60 -8.86 -12.11 -8.89
N ILE A 61 -9.08 -12.61 -7.67
CA ILE A 61 -8.14 -13.53 -7.01
C ILE A 61 -8.11 -14.89 -7.71
N GLY A 62 -9.26 -15.41 -8.14
CA GLY A 62 -9.36 -16.71 -8.82
C GLY A 62 -8.78 -16.73 -10.24
N ASN A 63 -8.79 -15.58 -10.94
CA ASN A 63 -8.35 -15.49 -12.34
C ASN A 63 -7.18 -14.51 -12.54
N GLU A 64 -6.38 -14.26 -11.52
CA GLU A 64 -5.22 -13.36 -11.62
C GLU A 64 -4.22 -13.85 -12.69
N ALA A 65 -3.80 -12.93 -13.58
CA ALA A 65 -2.69 -13.15 -14.50
C ALA A 65 -1.46 -12.28 -14.16
N SER A 66 -1.69 -11.01 -13.80
CA SER A 66 -0.64 -10.12 -13.32
C SER A 66 -1.19 -9.11 -12.32
N CYS A 67 -0.49 -8.90 -11.21
CA CYS A 67 -0.89 -7.93 -10.18
C CYS A 67 0.25 -6.95 -9.89
N MET A 68 -0.13 -5.68 -9.80
CA MET A 68 0.75 -4.61 -9.33
C MET A 68 0.08 -3.80 -8.23
N VAL A 69 0.85 -3.40 -7.23
CA VAL A 69 0.38 -2.68 -6.06
C VAL A 69 1.22 -1.43 -5.82
N LYS A 70 0.54 -0.34 -5.50
CA LYS A 70 1.14 0.89 -4.99
C LYS A 70 0.81 1.04 -3.52
N LYS A 71 1.85 1.07 -2.68
CA LYS A 71 1.74 1.18 -1.21
C LYS A 71 2.45 2.44 -0.71
N PRO A 72 1.77 3.59 -0.59
CA PRO A 72 2.33 4.78 0.02
C PRO A 72 2.39 4.59 1.55
N ARG A 73 3.37 3.82 2.01
CA ARG A 73 3.57 3.57 3.44
C ARG A 73 4.23 4.78 4.06
N PHE A 74 3.45 5.52 4.83
CA PHE A 74 3.96 6.55 5.73
C PHE A 74 4.10 5.94 7.12
N PHE A 75 5.28 6.09 7.72
CA PHE A 75 5.52 5.68 9.09
C PHE A 75 4.73 6.61 10.01
N HIS A 76 3.63 6.11 10.54
CA HIS A 76 2.76 6.84 11.44
C HIS A 76 2.67 6.11 12.78
N PRO A 77 2.66 6.84 13.90
CA PRO A 77 2.55 6.22 15.21
C PRO A 77 1.22 5.44 15.29
N ALA A 78 1.31 4.19 15.76
CA ALA A 78 0.17 3.29 15.85
C ALA A 78 -0.72 3.66 17.05
N VAL A 79 -1.74 4.50 16.82
CA VAL A 79 -2.73 4.84 17.85
C VAL A 79 -4.08 4.19 17.53
N CYS A 80 -4.63 3.44 18.49
CA CYS A 80 -5.93 2.80 18.34
C CYS A 80 -7.05 3.85 18.27
N GLY A 81 -8.07 3.63 17.43
CA GLY A 81 -9.20 4.56 17.27
C GLY A 81 -8.92 5.79 16.40
N THR A 82 -7.69 6.01 15.94
CA THR A 82 -7.36 7.04 14.95
C THR A 82 -7.32 6.44 13.55
N SER A 83 -7.93 7.12 12.58
CA SER A 83 -7.88 6.73 11.16
C SER A 83 -6.74 7.47 10.49
N ILE A 84 -5.64 6.77 10.20
CA ILE A 84 -4.54 7.34 9.43
C ILE A 84 -4.57 6.74 8.04
N SER A 85 -4.87 7.59 7.04
CA SER A 85 -5.08 7.19 5.64
C SER A 85 -3.91 6.36 5.11
N GLN A 86 -4.10 5.05 5.02
CA GLN A 86 -3.15 4.10 4.41
C GLN A 86 -3.86 3.39 3.27
N ILE A 87 -3.72 3.95 2.07
CA ILE A 87 -4.45 3.49 0.89
C ILE A 87 -3.50 2.74 -0.03
N ASP A 88 -3.75 1.46 -0.21
CA ASP A 88 -3.07 0.62 -1.19
C ASP A 88 -3.92 0.57 -2.47
N THR A 89 -3.28 0.71 -3.63
CA THR A 89 -3.94 0.64 -4.94
C THR A 89 -3.41 -0.56 -5.71
N TYR A 90 -4.29 -1.49 -6.04
CA TYR A 90 -3.99 -2.71 -6.79
C TYR A 90 -4.48 -2.53 -8.22
N ILE A 91 -3.67 -2.89 -9.20
CA ILE A 91 -4.02 -3.01 -10.61
C ILE A 91 -3.78 -4.47 -10.98
N ILE A 92 -4.85 -5.18 -11.33
CA ILE A 92 -4.82 -6.61 -11.58
C ILE A 92 -5.38 -6.86 -12.96
N ASN A 93 -4.56 -7.43 -13.84
CA ASN A 93 -5.03 -8.02 -15.08
C ASN A 93 -5.40 -9.47 -14.82
N THR A 94 -6.58 -9.88 -15.26
CA THR A 94 -7.05 -11.25 -15.17
C THR A 94 -6.69 -12.04 -16.43
N LYS A 95 -6.75 -13.37 -16.32
CA LYS A 95 -6.60 -14.30 -17.45
C LYS A 95 -7.69 -14.13 -18.51
N THR A 96 -8.81 -13.51 -18.15
CA THR A 96 -9.91 -13.16 -19.05
C THR A 96 -9.68 -11.81 -19.75
N GLU A 97 -8.45 -11.29 -19.73
CA GLU A 97 -8.05 -10.03 -20.34
C GLU A 97 -8.81 -8.80 -19.83
N ALA A 98 -9.29 -8.84 -18.59
CA ALA A 98 -9.89 -7.67 -17.93
C ALA A 98 -8.92 -7.03 -16.94
N THR A 99 -9.06 -5.73 -16.71
CA THR A 99 -8.30 -5.00 -15.70
C THR A 99 -9.21 -4.60 -14.53
N TYR A 100 -8.76 -4.89 -13.31
CA TYR A 100 -9.38 -4.41 -12.09
C TYR A 100 -8.44 -3.44 -11.39
N THR A 101 -8.96 -2.25 -11.05
CA THR A 101 -8.28 -1.34 -10.11
C THR A 101 -9.02 -1.39 -8.78
N ILE A 102 -8.36 -1.89 -7.75
CA ILE A 102 -8.93 -2.05 -6.41
C ILE A 102 -8.21 -1.11 -5.45
N VAL A 103 -8.96 -0.30 -4.73
CA VAL A 103 -8.42 0.61 -3.71
C VAL A 103 -8.78 0.05 -2.34
N VAL A 104 -7.76 -0.28 -1.54
CA VAL A 104 -7.91 -0.85 -0.20
C VAL A 104 -7.41 0.14 0.84
N ASP A 105 -8.24 0.42 1.83
CA ASP A 105 -7.90 1.25 2.98
C ASP A 105 -7.52 0.40 4.19
N HIS A 106 -6.34 0.65 4.73
CA HIS A 106 -5.77 0.01 5.92
C HIS A 106 -5.87 0.88 7.18
N SER A 107 -6.55 2.03 7.10
CA SER A 107 -6.62 2.99 8.20
C SER A 107 -7.35 2.46 9.43
N TYR A 108 -8.26 1.50 9.26
CA TYR A 108 -9.06 0.99 10.36
C TYR A 108 -8.25 0.00 11.21
N ARG A 109 -7.97 0.41 12.45
CA ARG A 109 -7.37 -0.44 13.49
C ARG A 109 -8.37 -0.66 14.61
N SER A 110 -8.71 -1.93 14.85
CA SER A 110 -9.55 -2.31 15.98
C SER A 110 -8.79 -2.17 17.30
N CYS A 111 -9.35 -1.42 18.27
CA CYS A 111 -8.77 -1.27 19.61
C CYS A 111 -8.77 -2.58 20.41
N LEU A 112 -9.74 -3.47 20.16
CA LEU A 112 -9.91 -4.70 20.95
C LEU A 112 -8.87 -5.78 20.64
N ARG A 113 -8.20 -5.70 19.48
CA ARG A 113 -7.23 -6.74 19.04
C ARG A 113 -6.01 -6.18 18.32
N TYR A 114 -5.84 -4.86 18.29
CA TYR A 114 -4.80 -4.16 17.49
C TYR A 114 -4.72 -4.64 16.03
N ARG A 115 -5.83 -5.18 15.50
CA ARG A 115 -5.87 -5.78 14.17
C ARG A 115 -6.23 -4.71 13.14
N ILE A 116 -5.48 -4.66 12.05
CA ILE A 116 -5.83 -3.88 10.86
C ILE A 116 -6.94 -4.63 10.13
N ILE A 117 -8.03 -3.93 9.81
CA ILE A 117 -9.10 -4.48 8.97
C ILE A 117 -9.02 -3.77 7.62
N PRO A 118 -8.47 -4.42 6.57
CA PRO A 118 -8.44 -3.84 5.25
C PRO A 118 -9.86 -3.68 4.71
N MET A 119 -10.13 -2.55 4.07
CA MET A 119 -11.45 -2.22 3.54
C MET A 119 -11.36 -1.81 2.07
N ILE A 120 -12.06 -2.51 1.19
CA ILE A 120 -12.19 -2.10 -0.21
C ILE A 120 -13.05 -0.82 -0.26
N LYS A 121 -12.45 0.28 -0.68
CA LYS A 121 -13.12 1.57 -0.86
C LYS A 121 -13.72 1.73 -2.24
N SER A 122 -13.02 1.26 -3.27
CA SER A 122 -13.50 1.31 -4.64
C SER A 122 -12.96 0.16 -5.45
N LEU A 123 -13.75 -0.22 -6.45
CA LEU A 123 -13.41 -1.19 -7.46
C LEU A 123 -13.78 -0.57 -8.81
N LYS A 124 -12.81 -0.56 -9.73
CA LYS A 124 -13.02 -0.17 -11.12
C LYS A 124 -12.73 -1.36 -12.00
N PHE A 125 -13.66 -1.66 -12.90
CA PHE A 125 -13.52 -2.69 -13.92
C PHE A 125 -13.29 -2.03 -15.27
N GLU A 126 -12.35 -2.58 -16.04
CA GLU A 126 -12.14 -2.22 -17.43
C GLU A 126 -12.04 -3.50 -18.27
N PRO A 127 -12.81 -3.60 -19.37
CA PRO A 127 -12.94 -4.83 -20.16
C PRO A 127 -11.73 -5.12 -21.04
N THR A 128 -10.67 -4.31 -20.96
CA THR A 128 -9.43 -4.48 -21.73
C THR A 128 -8.23 -4.50 -20.79
N PRO A 129 -7.18 -5.29 -21.10
CA PRO A 129 -6.00 -5.37 -20.27
C PRO A 129 -5.17 -4.11 -20.45
N ARG A 130 -4.72 -3.51 -19.35
CA ARG A 130 -3.77 -2.41 -19.41
C ARG A 130 -2.35 -2.95 -19.52
N VAL A 131 -1.56 -2.30 -20.39
CA VAL A 131 -0.10 -2.42 -20.30
C VAL A 131 0.33 -1.80 -18.99
N ILE A 132 0.72 -2.63 -18.03
CA ILE A 132 1.18 -2.14 -16.74
C ILE A 132 2.67 -1.83 -16.87
N PRO A 133 3.11 -0.56 -16.74
CA PRO A 133 4.53 -0.24 -16.84
C PRO A 133 5.24 -0.82 -15.62
N PHE A 134 6.03 -1.87 -15.84
CA PHE A 134 6.92 -2.40 -14.83
C PHE A 134 8.00 -1.35 -14.53
N SER A 135 8.07 -0.90 -13.28
CA SER A 135 9.26 -0.24 -12.79
C SER A 135 10.26 -1.35 -12.44
N ASN A 136 11.23 -1.59 -13.30
CA ASN A 136 12.49 -2.24 -12.87
C ASN A 136 13.18 -1.38 -11.80
#